data_AF-A0A642KYH8-F1
#
_entry.id   AF-A0A642KYH8-F1
#
_cell.length_a   1.000
_cell.length_b   1.000
_cell.length_c   1.000
_cell.angle_alpha   90.00
_cell.angle_beta   90.00
_cell.angle_gamma   90.00
#
_symmetry.space_group_name_H-M   'P 1'
#
loop_
_entity.id
_entity.type
_entity.pdbx_description
1 polymer ?
#
loop_
_entity_poly.entity_id
_entity_poly.type
_entity_poly.pdbx_seq_one_letter_code
_entity_poly.pdbx_strand_id
1 'polypeptide(L)'
;LKHAVDLFQRTVSELVLNGYSVNTGLFRAVPQFRGVIDGGVWNPERNSIYVSFNQDKDLREAIARTGVKILGAKGDSAYFIGGEDAATRATDGSATAGRNYRLQGKNIKVAGTDPAVGIVLIDEKGTETKLPMDMIAVNNPSEVLVLLPADLTDGIYKLRLTTQYTSGNRQLKTPHVISQTIVIGNTTEGDGDIVDDPTA
;
A
#
# COMPACT_ATOMS: atom_id res chain seq x y z
N LEU A 1 19.05 -21.32 8.71
CA LEU A 1 18.43 -19.97 8.85
C LEU A 1 16.95 -19.99 8.47
N LYS A 2 16.59 -20.42 7.24
CA LYS A 2 15.18 -20.54 6.78
C LYS A 2 14.27 -21.23 7.80
N HIS A 3 14.63 -22.44 8.24
CA HIS A 3 13.85 -23.19 9.24
C HIS A 3 13.61 -22.44 10.56
N ALA A 4 14.59 -21.67 11.05
CA ALA A 4 14.45 -20.91 12.29
C ALA A 4 13.52 -19.69 12.13
N VAL A 5 13.56 -19.04 10.97
CA VAL A 5 12.66 -17.94 10.62
C VAL A 5 11.23 -18.44 10.47
N ASP A 6 11.04 -19.57 9.79
CA ASP A 6 9.72 -20.17 9.60
C ASP A 6 9.11 -20.58 10.96
N LEU A 7 9.92 -21.17 11.85
CA LEU A 7 9.47 -21.52 13.21
C LEU A 7 9.07 -20.26 14.00
N PHE A 8 9.89 -19.21 13.94
CA PHE A 8 9.56 -17.94 14.60
C PHE A 8 8.25 -17.36 14.09
N GLN A 9 8.05 -17.31 12.77
CA GLN A 9 6.82 -16.81 12.16
C GLN A 9 5.60 -17.62 12.59
N ARG A 10 5.69 -18.96 12.60
CA ARG A 10 4.61 -19.85 13.05
C ARG A 10 4.23 -19.60 14.51
N THR A 11 5.21 -19.52 15.40
CA THR A 11 4.97 -19.27 16.83
C THR A 11 4.31 -17.90 17.06
N VAL A 12 4.78 -16.86 16.35
CA VAL A 12 4.19 -15.52 16.45
C VAL A 12 2.74 -15.54 15.96
N SER A 13 2.47 -16.15 14.80
CA SER A 13 1.11 -16.26 14.25
C SER A 13 0.17 -17.01 15.19
N GLU A 14 0.59 -18.15 15.72
CA GLU A 14 -0.21 -18.95 16.66
C GLU A 14 -0.56 -18.16 17.92
N LEU A 15 0.40 -17.47 18.53
CA LEU A 15 0.16 -16.66 19.72
C LEU A 15 -0.81 -15.50 19.43
N VAL A 16 -0.61 -14.79 18.33
CA VAL A 16 -1.46 -13.64 17.97
C VAL A 16 -2.90 -14.09 17.66
N LEU A 17 -3.07 -15.19 16.91
CA LEU A 17 -4.39 -15.72 16.56
C LEU A 17 -5.12 -16.31 17.79
N ASN A 18 -4.39 -16.72 18.82
CA ASN A 18 -4.94 -17.09 20.13
C ASN A 18 -5.20 -15.88 21.06
N GLY A 19 -5.09 -14.65 20.56
CA GLY A 19 -5.45 -13.45 21.32
C GLY A 19 -4.30 -12.81 22.11
N TYR A 20 -3.08 -13.36 22.04
CA TYR A 20 -1.94 -12.81 22.78
C TYR A 20 -1.34 -11.57 22.09
N SER A 21 -0.87 -10.63 22.92
CA SER A 21 0.01 -9.55 22.48
C SER A 21 1.45 -10.08 22.44
N VAL A 22 2.04 -10.16 21.25
CA VAL A 22 3.41 -10.67 21.07
C VAL A 22 4.39 -9.51 20.92
N ASN A 23 5.47 -9.52 21.70
CA ASN A 23 6.58 -8.57 21.58
C ASN A 23 7.86 -9.34 21.22
N THR A 24 8.52 -8.91 20.15
CA THR A 24 9.71 -9.58 19.60
C THR A 24 10.98 -8.73 19.69
N GLY A 25 10.91 -7.52 20.25
CA GLY A 25 11.99 -6.52 20.22
C GLY A 25 12.03 -5.70 18.92
N LEU A 26 11.69 -6.33 17.78
CA LEU A 26 11.52 -5.65 16.49
C LEU A 26 10.15 -5.01 16.36
N PHE A 27 9.10 -5.76 16.71
CA PHE A 27 7.72 -5.30 16.63
C PHE A 27 6.87 -5.82 17.79
N ARG A 28 5.78 -5.11 18.04
CA ARG A 28 4.67 -5.58 18.88
C ARG A 28 3.46 -5.85 18.01
N ALA A 29 2.95 -7.08 18.04
CA ALA A 29 1.77 -7.53 17.33
C ALA A 29 0.59 -7.74 18.29
N VAL A 30 -0.56 -7.14 17.99
CA VAL A 30 -1.77 -7.23 18.82
C VAL A 30 -2.99 -7.49 17.93
N PRO A 31 -3.80 -8.53 18.17
CA PRO A 31 -5.03 -8.76 17.44
C PRO A 31 -6.08 -7.70 17.81
N GLN A 32 -6.83 -7.23 16.83
CA GLN A 32 -7.85 -6.18 16.96
C GLN A 32 -9.07 -6.53 16.11
N PHE A 33 -10.23 -6.02 16.53
CA PHE A 33 -11.48 -6.15 15.78
C PHE A 33 -11.78 -4.86 15.01
N ARG A 34 -12.32 -5.02 13.81
CA ARG A 34 -12.86 -3.93 12.99
C ARG A 34 -14.36 -4.15 12.75
N GLY A 35 -15.11 -3.06 12.76
CA GLY A 35 -16.56 -3.06 12.56
C GLY A 35 -17.35 -3.01 13.87
N VAL A 36 -18.57 -2.50 13.81
CA VAL A 36 -19.49 -2.45 14.96
C VAL A 36 -20.10 -3.84 15.18
N ILE A 37 -20.17 -4.27 16.45
CA ILE A 37 -20.85 -5.51 16.84
C ILE A 37 -22.30 -5.19 17.16
N ASP A 38 -23.20 -5.48 16.22
CA ASP A 38 -24.64 -5.27 16.39
C ASP A 38 -25.25 -6.45 17.17
N GLY A 39 -25.93 -6.15 18.27
CA GLY A 39 -26.63 -7.17 19.07
C GLY A 39 -25.73 -8.21 19.75
N GLY A 40 -24.42 -7.96 19.84
CA GLY A 40 -23.46 -8.91 20.43
C GLY A 40 -23.11 -10.11 19.55
N VAL A 41 -23.49 -10.10 18.27
CA VAL A 41 -23.26 -11.20 17.32
C VAL A 41 -22.21 -10.81 16.30
N TRP A 42 -21.25 -11.71 16.07
CA TRP A 42 -20.25 -11.52 15.01
C TRP A 42 -20.87 -11.70 13.63
N ASN A 43 -20.66 -10.73 12.75
CA ASN A 43 -21.05 -10.79 11.34
C ASN A 43 -19.80 -10.77 10.46
N PRO A 44 -19.42 -11.90 9.83
CA PRO A 44 -18.25 -11.97 8.95
C PRO A 44 -18.27 -11.02 7.75
N GLU A 45 -19.44 -10.54 7.31
CA GLU A 45 -19.56 -9.56 6.22
C GLU A 45 -19.27 -8.12 6.67
N ARG A 46 -19.37 -7.84 7.97
CA ARG A 46 -19.22 -6.48 8.54
C ARG A 46 -18.11 -6.36 9.57
N ASN A 47 -17.64 -7.48 10.09
CA ASN A 47 -16.63 -7.58 11.12
C ASN A 47 -15.43 -8.36 10.62
N SER A 48 -14.23 -7.88 10.95
CA SER A 48 -12.99 -8.56 10.60
C SER A 48 -11.98 -8.47 11.74
N ILE A 49 -11.08 -9.45 11.78
CA ILE A 49 -9.92 -9.46 12.68
C ILE A 49 -8.72 -8.98 11.88
N TYR A 50 -7.95 -8.06 12.46
CA TYR A 50 -6.66 -7.65 11.91
C TYR A 50 -5.62 -7.60 13.01
N VAL A 51 -4.34 -7.67 12.64
CA VAL A 51 -3.23 -7.58 13.59
C VAL A 51 -2.60 -6.20 13.47
N SER A 52 -2.57 -5.44 14.56
CA SER A 52 -1.84 -4.18 14.64
C SER A 52 -0.37 -4.47 14.95
N PHE A 53 0.51 -4.07 14.04
CA PHE A 53 1.95 -4.10 14.23
C PHE A 53 2.46 -2.69 14.55
N ASN A 54 3.28 -2.59 15.60
CA ASN A 54 3.99 -1.36 15.96
C ASN A 54 5.48 -1.63 16.06
N GLN A 55 6.32 -0.71 15.62
CA GLN A 55 7.76 -0.80 15.81
C GLN A 55 8.10 -0.80 17.31
N ASP A 56 9.00 -1.70 17.71
CA ASP A 56 9.43 -1.84 19.09
C ASP A 56 10.89 -1.38 19.28
N LYS A 57 11.46 -1.66 20.45
CA LYS A 57 12.70 -1.12 20.97
C LYS A 57 13.85 -1.15 19.96
N ASP A 58 14.12 -2.29 19.35
CA ASP A 58 15.31 -2.48 18.52
C ASP A 58 15.24 -1.63 17.24
N LEU A 59 14.07 -1.59 16.59
CA LEU A 59 13.85 -0.72 15.43
C LEU A 59 13.90 0.75 15.82
N ARG A 60 13.32 1.13 16.97
CA ARG A 60 13.35 2.51 17.47
C ARG A 60 14.78 3.00 17.73
N GLU A 61 15.61 2.16 18.36
CA GLU A 61 17.02 2.48 18.64
C GLU A 61 17.84 2.55 17.35
N ALA A 62 17.60 1.66 16.38
CA ALA A 62 18.25 1.71 15.08
C ALA A 62 17.86 2.97 14.28
N ILE A 63 16.57 3.33 14.26
CA ILE A 63 16.06 4.55 13.61
C ILE A 63 16.68 5.80 14.24
N ALA A 64 16.80 5.86 15.56
CA ALA A 64 17.41 7.00 16.25
C ALA A 64 18.88 7.24 15.87
N ARG A 65 19.60 6.17 15.46
CA ARG A 65 20.99 6.25 14.98
C ARG A 65 21.09 6.48 13.47
N THR A 66 19.96 6.53 12.76
CA THR A 66 19.92 6.69 11.30
C THR A 66 19.92 8.16 10.94
N GLY A 67 20.95 8.61 10.23
CA GLY A 67 21.03 9.97 9.68
C GLY A 67 20.16 10.13 8.44
N VAL A 68 19.21 11.05 8.46
CA VAL A 68 18.41 11.41 7.27
C VAL A 68 19.16 12.45 6.45
N LYS A 69 19.60 12.07 5.24
CA LYS A 69 20.19 13.00 4.27
C LYS A 69 19.08 13.62 3.42
N ILE A 70 18.71 14.86 3.73
CA ILE A 70 17.78 15.64 2.91
C ILE A 70 18.49 16.02 1.62
N LEU A 71 18.09 15.41 0.50
CA LEU A 71 18.68 15.64 -0.84
C LEU A 71 18.24 16.98 -1.47
N GLY A 72 17.53 17.83 -0.72
CA GLY A 72 16.94 19.09 -1.18
C GLY A 72 15.49 18.92 -1.68
N ALA A 73 14.88 20.02 -2.14
CA ALA A 73 13.61 19.94 -2.84
C ALA A 73 13.83 19.23 -4.17
N LYS A 74 12.99 18.23 -4.49
CA LYS A 74 13.03 17.55 -5.78
C LYS A 74 12.96 18.61 -6.89
N GLY A 75 14.02 18.69 -7.71
CA GLY A 75 14.15 19.69 -8.78
C GLY A 75 13.13 19.50 -9.91
N ASP A 76 12.39 18.39 -9.90
CA ASP A 76 11.34 18.12 -10.87
C ASP A 76 10.14 19.03 -10.63
N SER A 77 9.63 19.61 -11.71
CA SER A 77 8.42 20.43 -11.69
C SER A 77 7.16 19.66 -11.25
N ALA A 78 7.19 18.32 -11.26
CA ALA A 78 6.09 17.46 -10.84
C ALA A 78 6.59 16.29 -9.98
N TYR A 79 5.91 16.03 -8.85
CA TYR A 79 6.28 14.97 -7.92
C TYR A 79 5.14 14.58 -6.97
N PHE A 80 5.19 13.36 -6.44
CA PHE A 80 4.37 12.94 -5.31
C PHE A 80 4.98 13.39 -3.98
N ILE A 81 4.13 13.86 -3.09
CA ILE A 81 4.41 14.17 -1.68
C ILE A 81 4.09 12.96 -0.80
N GLY A 82 3.05 12.21 -1.15
CA GLY A 82 2.64 11.01 -0.44
C GLY A 82 1.34 10.44 -1.02
N GLY A 83 0.85 9.39 -0.38
CA GLY A 83 -0.46 8.80 -0.70
C GLY A 83 -1.21 8.36 0.56
N GLU A 84 -2.52 8.21 0.42
CA GLU A 84 -3.41 7.76 1.50
C GLU A 84 -4.41 6.74 0.96
N ASP A 85 -4.50 5.58 1.61
CA ASP A 85 -5.55 4.60 1.34
C ASP A 85 -6.87 5.03 1.98
N ALA A 86 -7.94 5.15 1.20
CA ALA A 86 -9.21 5.66 1.71
C ALA A 86 -9.91 4.67 2.66
N ALA A 87 -9.62 3.37 2.55
CA ALA A 87 -10.25 2.34 3.38
C ALA A 87 -9.63 2.26 4.78
N THR A 88 -8.30 2.35 4.87
CA THR A 88 -7.55 2.21 6.12
C THR A 88 -7.04 3.52 6.70
N ARG A 89 -7.04 4.61 5.91
CA ARG A 89 -6.38 5.90 6.22
C ARG A 89 -4.87 5.80 6.38
N ALA A 90 -4.26 4.71 5.93
CA ALA A 90 -2.83 4.52 5.99
C ALA A 90 -2.11 5.45 4.99
N THR A 91 -1.01 6.05 5.43
CA THR A 91 -0.16 6.95 4.64
C THR A 91 1.25 6.40 4.41
N ASP A 92 1.42 5.09 4.62
CA ASP A 92 2.68 4.35 4.56
C ASP A 92 2.93 3.69 3.19
N GLY A 93 2.01 3.87 2.24
CA GLY A 93 2.06 3.24 0.92
C GLY A 93 1.22 1.97 0.81
N SER A 94 0.63 1.46 1.90
CA SER A 94 -0.38 0.41 1.80
C SER A 94 -1.64 0.91 1.10
N ALA A 95 -2.30 0.04 0.35
CA ALA A 95 -3.45 0.35 -0.49
C ALA A 95 -4.41 -0.86 -0.55
N THR A 96 -5.71 -0.58 -0.64
CA THR A 96 -6.74 -1.63 -0.70
C THR A 96 -7.27 -1.77 -2.12
N ALA A 97 -7.24 -2.99 -2.68
CA ALA A 97 -7.86 -3.30 -3.97
C ALA A 97 -9.35 -2.93 -3.98
N GLY A 98 -9.85 -2.40 -5.09
CA GLY A 98 -11.26 -1.99 -5.23
C GLY A 98 -11.64 -0.74 -4.41
N ARG A 99 -10.67 -0.05 -3.81
CA ARG A 99 -10.90 1.15 -2.99
C ARG A 99 -10.15 2.36 -3.54
N ASN A 100 -10.56 3.53 -3.08
CA ASN A 100 -9.92 4.78 -3.50
C ASN A 100 -8.55 4.93 -2.86
N TYR A 101 -7.59 5.39 -3.65
CA TYR A 101 -6.26 5.76 -3.21
C TYR A 101 -6.00 7.23 -3.59
N ARG A 102 -5.64 8.05 -2.60
CA ARG A 102 -5.36 9.46 -2.79
C ARG A 102 -3.87 9.64 -3.06
N LEU A 103 -3.54 10.34 -4.14
CA LEU A 103 -2.20 10.80 -4.48
C LEU A 103 -2.10 12.28 -4.17
N GLN A 104 -1.14 12.66 -3.33
CA GLN A 104 -0.85 14.07 -3.02
C GLN A 104 0.48 14.44 -3.67
N GLY A 105 0.56 15.64 -4.24
CA GLY A 105 1.75 16.03 -4.98
C GLY A 105 1.74 17.47 -5.48
N LYS A 106 2.64 17.74 -6.42
CA LYS A 106 2.72 18.98 -7.17
C LYS A 106 2.68 18.68 -8.66
N ASN A 107 1.84 19.40 -9.39
CA ASN A 107 1.64 19.24 -10.85
C ASN A 107 1.34 17.81 -11.30
N ILE A 108 0.57 17.07 -10.50
CA ILE A 108 0.23 15.65 -10.75
C ILE A 108 -1.09 15.47 -11.50
N LYS A 109 -1.77 16.54 -11.91
CA LYS A 109 -3.00 16.45 -12.72
C LYS A 109 -2.73 15.62 -13.97
N VAL A 110 -3.55 14.61 -14.23
CA VAL A 110 -3.49 13.79 -15.44
C VAL A 110 -4.14 14.57 -16.59
N ALA A 111 -3.33 15.10 -17.50
CA ALA A 111 -3.81 15.84 -18.66
C ALA A 111 -2.81 15.77 -19.81
N GLY A 112 -3.30 15.75 -21.05
CA GLY A 112 -2.50 15.68 -22.27
C GLY A 112 -3.20 14.85 -23.34
N THR A 113 -2.65 14.89 -24.55
CA THR A 113 -3.16 14.14 -25.71
C THR A 113 -2.30 12.91 -26.02
N ASP A 114 -1.12 12.80 -25.42
CA ASP A 114 -0.23 11.66 -25.62
C ASP A 114 -0.89 10.37 -25.08
N PRO A 115 -0.89 9.25 -25.85
CA PRO A 115 -1.47 7.98 -25.41
C PRO A 115 -0.88 7.42 -24.12
N ALA A 116 0.35 7.80 -23.75
CA ALA A 116 0.99 7.39 -22.50
C ALA A 116 0.40 8.11 -21.28
N VAL A 117 -0.32 9.23 -21.47
CA VAL A 117 -0.99 9.96 -20.37
C VAL A 117 -2.01 9.06 -19.68
N GLY A 118 -1.98 9.10 -18.36
CA GLY A 118 -2.81 8.25 -17.52
C GLY A 118 -2.06 7.73 -16.30
N ILE A 119 -2.67 6.77 -15.64
CA ILE A 119 -2.10 6.09 -14.48
C ILE A 119 -1.96 4.62 -14.83
N VAL A 120 -0.79 4.06 -14.54
CA VAL A 120 -0.45 2.67 -14.80
C VAL A 120 0.04 2.05 -13.50
N LEU A 121 -0.52 0.90 -13.15
CA LEU A 121 0.00 0.04 -12.09
C LEU A 121 0.92 -0.98 -12.74
N ILE A 122 2.12 -1.15 -12.20
CA ILE A 122 3.11 -2.11 -12.69
C ILE A 122 3.38 -3.08 -11.56
N ASP A 123 3.09 -4.37 -11.76
CA ASP A 123 3.36 -5.41 -10.78
C ASP A 123 4.87 -5.72 -10.69
N GLU A 124 5.27 -6.60 -9.76
CA GLU A 124 6.67 -7.02 -9.61
C GLU A 124 7.23 -7.80 -10.81
N LYS A 125 6.35 -8.38 -11.64
CA LYS A 125 6.71 -9.09 -12.87
C LYS A 125 6.87 -8.12 -14.06
N GLY A 126 6.52 -6.85 -13.89
CA GLY A 126 6.55 -5.83 -14.93
C GLY A 126 5.27 -5.72 -15.76
N THR A 127 4.20 -6.42 -15.39
CA THR A 127 2.89 -6.35 -16.07
C THR A 127 2.27 -4.98 -15.83
N GLU A 128 1.96 -4.28 -16.92
CA GLU A 128 1.35 -2.95 -16.86
C GLU A 128 -0.17 -3.02 -16.96
N THR A 129 -0.85 -2.49 -15.95
CA THR A 129 -2.31 -2.31 -15.93
C THR A 129 -2.63 -0.83 -15.98
N LYS A 130 -3.08 -0.33 -17.14
CA LYS A 130 -3.48 1.06 -17.29
C LYS A 130 -4.88 1.29 -16.74
N LEU A 131 -5.01 2.22 -15.80
CA LEU A 131 -6.30 2.61 -15.26
C LEU A 131 -7.08 3.44 -16.29
N PRO A 132 -8.34 3.08 -16.57
CA PRO A 132 -9.20 3.92 -17.41
C PRO A 132 -9.51 5.25 -16.70
N MET A 133 -9.78 6.29 -17.48
CA MET A 133 -9.87 7.66 -16.98
C MET A 133 -11.09 7.89 -16.07
N ASP A 134 -12.12 7.07 -16.17
CA ASP A 134 -13.30 7.05 -15.31
C ASP A 134 -13.00 6.54 -13.88
N MET A 135 -11.89 5.83 -13.69
CA MET A 135 -11.39 5.45 -12.37
C MET A 135 -10.69 6.62 -11.66
N ILE A 136 -10.52 7.78 -12.31
CA ILE A 136 -9.96 8.98 -11.69
C ILE A 136 -11.10 9.87 -11.20
N ALA A 137 -11.44 9.74 -9.92
CA ALA A 137 -12.53 10.48 -9.28
C ALA A 137 -12.22 11.96 -9.04
N VAL A 138 -10.95 12.30 -8.73
CA VAL A 138 -10.48 13.68 -8.55
C VAL A 138 -9.20 13.86 -9.34
N ASN A 139 -9.10 14.95 -10.10
CA ASN A 139 -7.95 15.21 -10.98
C ASN A 139 -7.47 16.68 -10.89
N ASN A 140 -6.86 17.01 -9.75
CA ASN A 140 -6.33 18.32 -9.46
C ASN A 140 -4.79 18.35 -9.56
N PRO A 141 -4.18 19.53 -9.78
CA PRO A 141 -2.72 19.66 -9.84
C PRO A 141 -2.00 19.18 -8.58
N SER A 142 -2.64 19.24 -7.42
CA SER A 142 -2.06 18.84 -6.12
C SER A 142 -2.62 17.55 -5.56
N GLU A 143 -3.70 17.02 -6.15
CA GLU A 143 -4.41 15.86 -5.63
C GLU A 143 -5.03 15.07 -6.78
N VAL A 144 -4.77 13.77 -6.82
CA VAL A 144 -5.46 12.84 -7.72
C VAL A 144 -6.04 11.71 -6.88
N LEU A 145 -7.34 11.47 -6.98
CA LEU A 145 -8.02 10.37 -6.31
C LEU A 145 -8.35 9.31 -7.35
N VAL A 146 -7.84 8.10 -7.15
CA VAL A 146 -8.01 6.99 -8.09
C VAL A 146 -8.75 5.85 -7.42
N LEU A 147 -9.65 5.19 -8.14
CA LEU A 147 -10.22 3.90 -7.75
C LEU A 147 -9.28 2.80 -8.25
N LEU A 148 -8.72 2.03 -7.32
CA LEU A 148 -7.91 0.87 -7.69
C LEU A 148 -8.81 -0.28 -8.18
N PRO A 149 -8.40 -1.06 -9.19
CA PRO A 149 -9.13 -2.24 -9.62
C PRO A 149 -9.33 -3.22 -8.46
N ALA A 150 -10.47 -3.90 -8.46
CA ALA A 150 -10.84 -4.85 -7.39
C ALA A 150 -10.15 -6.22 -7.56
N ASP A 151 -9.63 -6.50 -8.75
CA ASP A 151 -8.94 -7.72 -9.16
C ASP A 151 -7.41 -7.63 -9.03
N LEU A 152 -6.89 -6.58 -8.39
CA LEU A 152 -5.48 -6.51 -8.04
C LEU A 152 -5.15 -7.62 -7.04
N THR A 153 -4.14 -8.42 -7.39
CA THR A 153 -3.56 -9.40 -6.47
C THR A 153 -2.77 -8.70 -5.37
N ASP A 154 -2.64 -9.36 -4.22
CA ASP A 154 -1.77 -8.90 -3.16
C ASP A 154 -0.31 -8.85 -3.65
N GLY A 155 0.43 -7.81 -3.28
CA GLY A 155 1.80 -7.62 -3.76
C GLY A 155 2.25 -6.17 -3.84
N ILE A 156 3.48 -5.98 -4.31
CA ILE A 156 4.09 -4.66 -4.47
C ILE A 156 3.84 -4.15 -5.90
N TYR A 157 3.33 -2.93 -6.01
CA TYR A 157 3.08 -2.27 -7.29
C TYR A 157 3.81 -0.95 -7.38
N LYS A 158 4.30 -0.63 -8.59
CA LYS A 158 4.71 0.72 -8.93
C LYS A 158 3.54 1.45 -9.58
N LEU A 159 2.99 2.45 -8.89
CA LEU A 159 2.02 3.36 -9.46
C LEU A 159 2.77 4.44 -10.24
N ARG A 160 2.56 4.46 -11.56
CA ARG A 160 3.16 5.40 -12.50
C ARG A 160 2.10 6.34 -13.04
N LEU A 161 2.29 7.64 -12.84
CA LEU A 161 1.47 8.70 -13.40
C LEU A 161 2.25 9.40 -14.51
N THR A 162 1.64 9.46 -15.69
CA THR A 162 2.16 10.16 -16.86
C THR A 162 1.27 11.35 -17.16
N THR A 163 1.87 12.53 -17.33
CA THR A 163 1.13 13.76 -17.60
C THR A 163 1.89 14.74 -18.49
N GLN A 164 1.17 15.51 -19.31
CA GLN A 164 1.67 16.68 -20.02
C GLN A 164 1.24 17.99 -19.34
N TYR A 165 0.69 17.92 -18.13
CA TYR A 165 0.25 19.10 -17.39
C TYR A 165 1.42 20.01 -16.99
N THR A 166 1.18 21.32 -17.08
CA THR A 166 2.03 22.36 -16.45
C THR A 166 1.14 23.35 -15.72
N SER A 167 1.69 24.10 -14.78
CA SER A 167 0.97 25.17 -14.07
C SER A 167 0.61 26.37 -14.96
N GLY A 168 1.05 26.41 -16.23
CA GLY A 168 0.70 27.44 -17.20
C GLY A 168 -0.28 26.94 -18.27
N ASN A 169 -0.69 27.82 -19.18
CA ASN A 169 -1.63 27.50 -20.27
C ASN A 169 -1.04 26.64 -21.40
N ARG A 170 0.12 26.01 -21.18
CA ARG A 170 0.82 25.18 -22.16
C ARG A 170 0.94 23.76 -21.64
N GLN A 171 0.81 22.79 -22.53
CA GLN A 171 1.12 21.40 -22.25
C GLN A 171 2.60 21.12 -22.54
N LEU A 172 3.18 20.17 -21.83
CA LEU A 172 4.52 19.68 -22.11
C LEU A 172 4.57 18.97 -23.47
N LYS A 173 5.61 19.24 -24.24
CA LYS A 173 5.88 18.50 -25.48
C LYS A 173 6.20 17.03 -25.20
N THR A 174 6.94 16.77 -24.14
CA THR A 174 7.29 15.44 -23.66
C THR A 174 6.56 15.19 -22.34
N PRO A 175 5.77 14.11 -22.22
CA PRO A 175 5.10 13.79 -20.96
C PRO A 175 6.11 13.59 -19.82
N HIS A 176 5.77 14.10 -18.64
CA HIS A 176 6.47 13.77 -17.40
C HIS A 176 5.93 12.47 -16.82
N VAL A 177 6.83 11.66 -16.29
CA VAL A 177 6.54 10.39 -15.66
C VAL A 177 6.95 10.47 -14.20
N ILE A 178 6.02 10.20 -13.29
CA ILE A 178 6.21 10.24 -11.85
C ILE A 178 5.76 8.90 -11.31
N SER A 179 6.48 8.34 -10.35
CA SER A 179 6.11 7.05 -9.78
C SER A 179 6.31 6.99 -8.28
N GLN A 180 5.50 6.17 -7.62
CA GLN A 180 5.71 5.73 -6.24
C GLN A 180 5.35 4.25 -6.11
N THR A 181 5.85 3.63 -5.05
CA THR A 181 5.49 2.26 -4.69
C THR A 181 4.23 2.26 -3.84
N ILE A 182 3.33 1.32 -4.09
CA ILE A 182 2.19 0.99 -3.24
C ILE A 182 2.17 -0.51 -2.97
N VAL A 183 1.56 -0.92 -1.87
CA VAL A 183 1.43 -2.33 -1.49
C VAL A 183 -0.05 -2.69 -1.42
N ILE A 184 -0.47 -3.67 -2.20
CA ILE A 184 -1.84 -4.19 -2.20
C ILE A 184 -1.92 -5.37 -1.25
N GLY A 185 -2.92 -5.35 -0.37
CA GLY A 185 -3.15 -6.41 0.61
C GLY A 185 -2.09 -6.47 1.72
N ASN A 186 -2.18 -7.51 2.54
CA ASN A 186 -1.11 -7.84 3.48
C ASN A 186 -0.18 -8.79 2.73
N THR A 187 1.03 -8.37 2.39
CA THR A 187 2.05 -9.26 1.81
C THR A 187 2.45 -10.33 2.82
N THR A 188 1.65 -11.38 2.90
CA THR A 188 1.87 -12.63 3.60
C THR A 188 1.71 -13.75 2.58
N GLU A 189 2.63 -13.83 1.62
CA GLU A 189 2.78 -15.04 0.82
C GLU A 189 3.50 -16.09 1.67
N GLY A 190 2.71 -16.92 2.36
CA GLY A 190 3.11 -18.20 2.92
C GLY A 190 2.33 -19.30 2.23
N ASP A 191 2.54 -19.46 0.92
CA ASP A 191 1.97 -20.58 0.16
C ASP A 191 2.71 -21.86 0.55
N GLY A 192 1.98 -22.74 1.22
CA GLY A 192 2.51 -23.94 1.87
C GLY A 192 1.36 -24.89 2.16
N ASP A 193 0.78 -25.38 1.08
CA ASP A 193 -0.14 -26.51 0.96
C ASP A 193 0.08 -27.53 2.09
N ILE A 194 -0.81 -27.56 3.09
CA ILE A 194 -0.88 -28.64 4.06
C ILE A 194 -1.86 -29.64 3.48
N VAL A 195 -1.28 -30.64 2.81
CA VAL A 195 -1.95 -31.91 2.52
C VAL A 195 -2.36 -32.50 3.87
N ASP A 196 -3.67 -32.55 4.09
CA ASP A 196 -4.30 -33.27 5.19
C ASP A 196 -4.05 -34.77 4.96
N ASP A 197 -3.20 -35.39 5.78
CA ASP A 197 -3.17 -36.85 5.89
C ASP A 197 -3.68 -37.25 7.28
N PRO A 198 -4.91 -37.77 7.37
CA PRO A 198 -5.46 -38.27 8.60
C PRO A 198 -5.22 -39.78 8.68
N THR A 199 -4.17 -40.26 9.35
CA THR A 199 -4.24 -41.57 10.03
C THR A 199 -3.07 -41.87 10.98
N ALA A 200 -3.45 -42.46 12.12
CA ALA A 200 -2.71 -43.35 13.03
C ALA A 200 -1.71 -42.76 14.04
#